data_AF-A0A672IM31-F1
#
_entry.id   AF-A0A672IM31-F1
#
_cell.length_a   1.000
_cell.length_b   1.000
_cell.length_c   1.000
_cell.angle_alpha   90.00
_cell.angle_beta   90.00
_cell.angle_gamma   90.00
#
_symmetry.space_group_name_H-M   'P 1'
#
loop_
_entity.id
_entity.type
_entity.pdbx_description
1 polymer ?
#
loop_
_entity_poly.entity_id
_entity_poly.type
_entity_poly.pdbx_seq_one_letter_code
_entity_poly.pdbx_strand_id
1 'polypeptide(L)'
;MMVRGLLGEPGSDWILTLACVFADADECAEGSDDCHIDALCQNTAKSYNCICKPGYKGDGKQCEDMDECENDYNGGCVHECINIPGNYRCTCYDGFMLAHDGHNCLDVDECVDNNGGCQQVCVNTMGSYECQCTDGFFLSDNQHTCIHRSDDGMNCMNKDHGCAHICREVSSKGAVSCECRPGFELAKNQKDCTLTCNYGNGGCQHTCDDTDTGPVCGCHQKYALHSDSKTCIEKDEAAIESSEFNATSVADVDKRVKRRLLMETCAVNNGGCDRTCKDTATGVRCSCPVGFTLQPDGKTCKGERSACVCVCVCVCVCVCVLRSE
;
A
#
# COMPACT_ATOMS: atom_id res chain seq x y z
N MET A 1 9.49 78.45 2.84
CA MET A 1 10.15 79.77 3.06
C MET A 1 9.15 80.70 3.74
N MET A 2 9.20 80.83 5.07
CA MET A 2 8.42 81.84 5.79
C MET A 2 9.37 82.57 6.74
N VAL A 3 9.52 83.87 6.53
CA VAL A 3 10.28 84.76 7.39
C VAL A 3 9.28 85.47 8.30
N ARG A 4 9.24 85.11 9.59
CA ARG A 4 8.60 85.94 10.61
C ARG A 4 9.66 86.86 11.20
N GLY A 5 9.56 88.15 10.89
CA GLY A 5 10.41 89.18 11.49
C GLY A 5 10.05 89.41 12.95
N LEU A 6 11.05 89.34 13.82
CA LEU A 6 11.02 89.95 15.14
C LEU A 6 11.84 91.24 15.08
N LEU A 7 11.20 92.35 15.45
CA LEU A 7 11.79 93.68 15.56
C LEU A 7 12.82 93.67 16.70
N GLY A 8 14.07 94.03 16.40
CA GLY A 8 15.16 94.17 17.39
C GLY A 8 15.32 95.61 17.88
N GLU A 9 15.69 95.77 19.16
CA GLU A 9 16.18 97.01 19.75
C GLU A 9 17.65 97.30 19.35
N PRO A 10 18.13 98.55 19.38
CA PRO A 10 19.41 98.93 18.78
C PRO A 10 20.57 98.79 19.79
N GLY A 11 21.54 97.91 19.53
CA GLY A 11 22.78 97.93 20.32
C GLY A 11 23.77 96.75 20.29
N SER A 12 23.57 95.67 19.53
CA SER A 12 24.52 94.56 19.48
C SER A 12 25.07 94.34 18.08
N ASP A 13 26.40 94.26 17.95
CA ASP A 13 27.14 93.88 16.75
C ASP A 13 26.50 92.66 16.08
N TRP A 14 25.80 92.89 14.97
CA TRP A 14 25.19 91.84 14.17
C TRP A 14 26.26 91.21 13.29
N ILE A 15 27.05 90.31 13.86
CA ILE A 15 27.57 89.22 13.04
C ILE A 15 26.31 88.48 12.58
N LEU A 16 25.89 88.71 11.34
CA LEU A 16 25.01 87.80 10.61
C LEU A 16 25.77 86.47 10.49
N THR A 17 25.81 85.71 11.58
CA THR A 17 25.85 84.26 11.49
C THR A 17 24.55 83.91 10.80
N LEU A 18 24.61 83.90 9.47
CA LEU A 18 23.78 83.03 8.66
C LEU A 18 24.12 81.62 9.19
N ALA A 19 23.47 81.22 10.28
CA ALA A 19 23.24 79.83 10.53
C ALA A 19 22.37 79.42 9.35
N CYS A 20 23.02 78.99 8.27
CA CYS A 20 22.40 78.15 7.30
C CYS A 20 21.94 76.96 8.12
N VAL A 21 20.68 76.99 8.56
CA VAL A 21 20.01 75.80 9.02
C VAL A 21 19.91 74.98 7.76
N PHE A 22 20.96 74.20 7.51
CA PHE A 22 20.98 73.23 6.44
C PHE A 22 19.87 72.27 6.83
N ALA A 23 18.70 72.46 6.22
CA ALA A 23 17.65 71.48 6.30
C ALA A 23 18.27 70.19 5.77
N ASP A 24 18.10 69.13 6.53
CA ASP A 24 18.50 67.80 6.12
C ASP A 24 17.88 67.51 4.74
N ALA A 25 18.70 67.04 3.79
CA ALA A 25 18.18 66.59 2.52
C ALA A 25 17.43 65.30 2.81
N ASP A 26 16.18 65.18 2.37
CA ASP A 26 15.41 63.95 2.56
C ASP A 26 15.57 63.11 1.30
N GLU A 27 16.62 62.28 1.27
CA GLU A 27 16.94 61.49 0.08
C GLU A 27 15.82 60.50 -0.27
N CYS A 28 15.02 60.07 0.72
CA CYS A 28 13.87 59.20 0.53
C CYS A 28 12.70 59.92 -0.16
N ALA A 29 12.45 61.20 0.19
CA ALA A 29 11.39 62.00 -0.45
C ALA A 29 11.81 62.48 -1.85
N GLU A 30 13.10 62.69 -2.07
CA GLU A 30 13.67 63.10 -3.35
C GLU A 30 13.91 61.93 -4.32
N GLY A 31 13.84 60.68 -3.83
CA GLY A 31 14.07 59.47 -4.62
C GLY A 31 15.51 59.34 -5.08
N SER A 32 16.45 59.92 -4.34
CA SER A 32 17.89 59.86 -4.60
C SER A 32 18.59 58.78 -3.75
N ASP A 33 17.85 57.97 -3.01
CA ASP A 33 18.35 56.84 -2.27
C ASP A 33 18.74 55.67 -3.21
N ASP A 34 19.71 54.85 -2.79
CA ASP A 34 20.05 53.58 -3.43
C ASP A 34 19.55 52.37 -2.60
N CYS A 35 18.39 52.49 -1.93
CA CYS A 35 17.79 51.34 -1.24
C CYS A 35 17.32 50.25 -2.23
N HIS A 36 17.28 49.00 -1.78
CA HIS A 36 16.67 47.92 -2.55
C HIS A 36 15.18 48.21 -2.81
N ILE A 37 14.61 47.68 -3.90
CA ILE A 37 13.16 47.82 -4.18
C ILE A 37 12.28 47.23 -3.08
N ASP A 38 12.80 46.22 -2.38
CA ASP A 38 12.18 45.56 -1.23
C ASP A 38 12.71 46.07 0.13
N ALA A 39 13.27 47.28 0.17
CA ALA A 39 13.61 47.98 1.39
C ALA A 39 12.73 49.21 1.62
N LEU A 40 12.66 49.64 2.88
CA LEU A 40 12.11 50.90 3.33
C LEU A 40 13.27 51.89 3.53
N CYS A 41 13.17 53.04 2.89
CA CYS A 41 14.08 54.17 3.12
C CYS A 41 13.62 54.94 4.36
N GLN A 42 14.53 55.12 5.32
CA GLN A 42 14.32 55.92 6.52
C GLN A 42 15.32 57.07 6.54
N ASN A 43 14.82 58.31 6.36
CA ASN A 43 15.67 59.48 6.45
C ASN A 43 16.18 59.70 7.89
N THR A 44 17.43 60.13 8.02
CA THR A 44 18.12 60.36 9.30
C THR A 44 18.87 61.69 9.24
N ALA A 45 19.15 62.33 10.37
CA ALA A 45 19.85 63.61 10.34
C ALA A 45 21.24 63.48 9.67
N LYS A 46 21.37 64.03 8.45
CA LYS A 46 22.53 64.05 7.54
C LYS A 46 22.72 62.82 6.63
N SER A 47 21.77 61.88 6.57
CA SER A 47 21.86 60.67 5.71
C SER A 47 20.55 59.89 5.69
N TYR A 48 20.52 58.70 5.11
CA TYR A 48 19.37 57.80 5.16
C TYR A 48 19.83 56.37 5.47
N ASN A 49 18.90 55.57 5.99
CA ASN A 49 19.11 54.17 6.24
C ASN A 49 18.12 53.33 5.42
N CYS A 50 18.56 52.19 4.90
CA CYS A 50 17.70 51.25 4.20
C CYS A 50 17.48 50.03 5.09
N ILE A 51 16.22 49.63 5.24
CA ILE A 51 15.84 48.48 6.06
C ILE A 51 14.98 47.58 5.20
N CYS A 52 15.33 46.31 5.04
CA CYS A 52 14.48 45.38 4.28
C CYS A 52 13.05 45.38 4.81
N LYS A 53 12.07 45.32 3.89
CA LYS A 53 10.65 45.22 4.23
C LYS A 53 10.41 43.94 5.06
N PRO A 54 9.34 43.89 5.89
CA PRO A 54 8.95 42.65 6.57
C PRO A 54 8.83 41.49 5.57
N GLY A 55 9.30 40.30 5.94
CA GLY A 55 9.39 39.13 5.04
C GLY A 55 10.68 39.06 4.22
N TYR A 56 11.55 40.07 4.28
CA TYR A 56 12.83 40.07 3.58
C TYR A 56 14.02 40.17 4.55
N LYS A 57 15.15 39.55 4.18
CA LYS A 57 16.43 39.61 4.91
C LYS A 57 17.51 40.25 4.04
N GLY A 58 18.45 40.93 4.68
CA GLY A 58 19.57 41.56 3.99
C GLY A 58 20.07 42.83 4.67
N ASP A 59 20.83 43.63 3.94
CA ASP A 59 21.46 44.87 4.43
C ASP A 59 20.68 46.14 4.05
N GLY A 60 19.50 45.99 3.43
CA GLY A 60 18.67 47.11 2.96
C GLY A 60 19.06 47.63 1.57
N LYS A 61 20.25 47.32 1.07
CA LYS A 61 20.68 47.58 -0.32
C LYS A 61 20.47 46.36 -1.20
N GLN A 62 20.59 45.17 -0.61
CA GLN A 62 20.18 43.88 -1.15
C GLN A 62 19.24 43.25 -0.15
N CYS A 63 18.02 42.95 -0.59
CA CYS A 63 17.02 42.26 0.21
C CYS A 63 16.57 41.02 -0.56
N GLU A 64 16.69 39.87 0.10
CA GLU A 64 16.21 38.58 -0.40
C GLU A 64 15.00 38.17 0.41
N ASP A 65 14.06 37.49 -0.25
CA ASP A 65 12.90 36.91 0.39
C ASP A 65 13.32 35.93 1.50
N MET A 66 12.64 35.98 2.63
CA MET A 66 12.82 34.98 3.69
C MET A 66 11.88 33.82 3.43
N ASP A 67 12.43 32.66 3.12
CA ASP A 67 11.60 31.47 3.01
C ASP A 67 11.17 30.98 4.40
N GLU A 68 9.94 31.30 4.82
CA GLU A 68 9.41 30.84 6.10
C GLU A 68 9.11 29.33 6.12
N CYS A 69 9.05 28.67 4.97
CA CYS A 69 8.79 27.23 4.85
C CYS A 69 10.06 26.38 5.04
N GLU A 70 11.24 26.93 4.77
CA GLU A 70 12.53 26.24 5.02
C GLU A 70 12.95 26.20 6.50
N ASN A 71 12.14 26.73 7.42
CA ASN A 71 12.43 26.64 8.85
C ASN A 71 12.14 25.22 9.42
N ASP A 72 12.69 24.93 10.61
CA ASP A 72 12.55 23.62 11.29
C ASP A 72 11.08 23.22 11.61
N TYR A 73 10.13 24.13 11.43
CA TYR A 73 8.72 23.97 11.79
C TYR A 73 7.76 24.17 10.60
N ASN A 74 8.23 24.13 9.34
CA ASN A 74 7.40 24.26 8.14
C ASN A 74 6.51 25.53 8.15
N GLY A 75 7.05 26.67 8.58
CA GLY A 75 6.26 27.90 8.72
C GLY A 75 5.13 27.82 9.77
N GLY A 76 5.12 26.78 10.62
CA GLY A 76 4.02 26.47 11.53
C GLY A 76 2.81 25.80 10.85
N CYS A 77 2.89 25.47 9.56
CA CYS A 77 1.83 24.80 8.82
C CYS A 77 1.76 23.30 9.16
N VAL A 78 0.55 22.78 9.38
CA VAL A 78 0.33 21.35 9.66
C VAL A 78 0.55 20.48 8.41
N HIS A 79 0.08 20.94 7.26
CA HIS A 79 0.26 20.25 5.98
C HIS A 79 1.33 20.95 5.14
N GLU A 80 0.94 21.72 4.13
CA GLU A 80 1.88 22.30 3.17
C GLU A 80 2.10 23.79 3.46
N CYS A 81 3.35 24.22 3.38
CA CYS A 81 3.74 25.62 3.44
C CYS A 81 4.16 26.06 2.04
N ILE A 82 3.63 27.19 1.58
CA ILE A 82 3.98 27.81 0.30
C ILE A 82 4.61 29.18 0.59
N ASN A 83 5.90 29.29 0.27
CA ASN A 83 6.62 30.55 0.34
C ASN A 83 6.18 31.49 -0.82
N ILE A 84 5.95 32.76 -0.52
CA ILE A 84 5.46 33.78 -1.45
C ILE A 84 6.26 35.06 -1.21
N PRO A 85 6.90 35.70 -2.21
CA PRO A 85 7.73 36.88 -1.96
C PRO A 85 7.12 37.92 -0.99
N GLY A 86 7.75 38.05 0.20
CA GLY A 86 7.34 38.91 1.31
C GLY A 86 6.40 38.31 2.36
N ASN A 87 5.99 37.05 2.23
CA ASN A 87 5.16 36.31 3.19
C ASN A 87 5.12 34.78 2.89
N TYR A 88 4.22 34.05 3.53
CA TYR A 88 3.92 32.67 3.21
C TYR A 88 2.44 32.38 3.47
N ARG A 89 1.99 31.20 3.07
CA ARG A 89 0.67 30.69 3.48
C ARG A 89 0.70 29.18 3.63
N CYS A 90 -0.15 28.69 4.53
CA CYS A 90 -0.40 27.27 4.66
C CYS A 90 -1.53 26.82 3.71
N THR A 91 -1.38 25.62 3.17
CA THR A 91 -2.39 24.91 2.38
C THR A 91 -2.63 23.53 2.97
N CYS A 92 -3.85 23.03 2.78
CA CYS A 92 -4.26 21.71 3.26
C CYS A 92 -4.36 20.73 2.11
N TYR A 93 -4.04 19.45 2.37
CA TYR A 93 -4.29 18.37 1.43
C TYR A 93 -5.78 18.23 1.09
N ASP A 94 -6.06 17.55 -0.02
CA ASP A 94 -7.43 17.22 -0.42
C ASP A 94 -8.18 16.51 0.72
N GLY A 95 -9.46 16.85 0.90
CA GLY A 95 -10.27 16.37 2.02
C GLY A 95 -10.14 17.19 3.31
N PHE A 96 -9.32 18.26 3.32
CA PHE A 96 -9.15 19.14 4.47
C PHE A 96 -9.36 20.61 4.12
N MET A 97 -9.79 21.40 5.11
CA MET A 97 -9.95 22.85 5.02
C MET A 97 -9.07 23.59 6.02
N LEU A 98 -8.55 24.74 5.61
CA LEU A 98 -7.69 25.56 6.47
C LEU A 98 -8.51 26.16 7.62
N ALA A 99 -8.05 25.97 8.85
CA ALA A 99 -8.64 26.52 10.05
C ALA A 99 -8.49 28.05 10.10
N HIS A 100 -9.26 28.69 10.98
CA HIS A 100 -9.25 30.16 11.11
C HIS A 100 -7.92 30.73 11.60
N ASP A 101 -7.08 29.91 12.23
CA ASP A 101 -5.72 30.30 12.62
C ASP A 101 -4.74 30.38 11.43
N GLY A 102 -5.14 29.90 10.25
CA GLY A 102 -4.32 29.93 9.04
C GLY A 102 -3.20 28.89 9.00
N HIS A 103 -3.13 27.97 9.96
CA HIS A 103 -2.04 26.99 10.09
C HIS A 103 -2.52 25.55 10.23
N ASN A 104 -3.64 25.32 10.91
CA ASN A 104 -4.20 23.98 11.12
C ASN A 104 -5.12 23.57 9.97
N CYS A 105 -5.19 22.27 9.72
CA CYS A 105 -6.08 21.68 8.72
C CYS A 105 -7.14 20.85 9.42
N LEU A 106 -8.40 21.17 9.15
CA LEU A 106 -9.56 20.47 9.69
C LEU A 106 -10.11 19.54 8.62
N ASP A 107 -10.46 18.34 9.05
CA ASP A 107 -11.12 17.35 8.21
C ASP A 107 -12.45 17.89 7.68
N VAL A 108 -12.71 17.70 6.39
CA VAL A 108 -13.98 18.06 5.77
C VAL A 108 -14.90 16.85 5.84
N ASP A 109 -15.96 16.94 6.65
CA ASP A 109 -16.94 15.86 6.75
C ASP A 109 -17.87 15.86 5.52
N GLU A 110 -17.56 15.04 4.52
CA GLU A 110 -18.36 14.93 3.30
C GLU A 110 -19.72 14.25 3.55
N CYS A 111 -19.88 13.53 4.67
CA CYS A 111 -21.15 12.91 5.01
C CYS A 111 -22.23 13.92 5.41
N VAL A 112 -21.84 15.14 5.81
CA VAL A 112 -22.78 16.21 6.16
C VAL A 112 -23.55 16.71 4.93
N ASP A 113 -22.92 16.69 3.75
CA ASP A 113 -23.57 17.13 2.51
C ASP A 113 -24.05 15.94 1.68
N ASN A 114 -25.36 15.88 1.45
CA ASN A 114 -26.02 14.82 0.67
C ASN A 114 -25.53 13.38 1.01
N ASN A 115 -25.20 13.13 2.29
CA ASN A 115 -24.68 11.84 2.76
C ASN A 115 -23.42 11.37 2.00
N GLY A 116 -22.56 12.28 1.54
CA GLY A 116 -21.42 11.95 0.68
C GLY A 116 -21.81 11.29 -0.65
N GLY A 117 -23.08 11.38 -1.06
CA GLY A 117 -23.62 10.60 -2.18
C GLY A 117 -23.76 9.10 -1.93
N CYS A 118 -23.55 8.63 -0.69
CA CYS A 118 -23.78 7.24 -0.31
C CYS A 118 -25.29 6.92 -0.34
N GLN A 119 -25.64 5.74 -0.87
CA GLN A 119 -27.04 5.29 -0.90
C GLN A 119 -27.59 5.02 0.50
N GLN A 120 -26.76 4.54 1.42
CA GLN A 120 -27.18 4.13 2.76
C GLN A 120 -26.37 4.87 3.83
N VAL A 121 -25.30 4.27 4.35
CA VAL A 121 -24.52 4.84 5.46
C VAL A 121 -23.28 5.51 4.88
N CYS A 122 -23.02 6.75 5.29
CA CYS A 122 -21.74 7.42 5.06
C CYS A 122 -20.96 7.42 6.37
N VAL A 123 -19.67 7.07 6.30
CA VAL A 123 -18.75 7.11 7.43
C VAL A 123 -17.62 8.05 7.08
N ASN A 124 -17.55 9.17 7.81
CA ASN A 124 -16.47 10.13 7.64
C ASN A 124 -15.15 9.57 8.19
N THR A 125 -14.07 9.80 7.47
CA THR A 125 -12.71 9.36 7.81
C THR A 125 -11.74 10.53 7.67
N MET A 126 -10.53 10.42 8.21
CA MET A 126 -9.57 11.52 8.08
C MET A 126 -9.13 11.72 6.63
N GLY A 127 -9.53 12.83 6.03
CA GLY A 127 -9.24 13.25 4.66
C GLY A 127 -10.14 12.64 3.58
N SER A 128 -11.19 11.91 3.97
CA SER A 128 -12.10 11.26 3.02
C SER A 128 -13.34 10.68 3.73
N TYR A 129 -14.14 9.91 3.00
CA TYR A 129 -15.27 9.19 3.55
C TYR A 129 -15.46 7.86 2.82
N GLU A 130 -16.16 6.93 3.45
CA GLU A 130 -16.55 5.67 2.84
C GLU A 130 -18.04 5.39 3.01
N CYS A 131 -18.64 4.80 1.98
CA CYS A 131 -20.02 4.35 2.04
C CYS A 131 -20.08 2.92 2.57
N GLN A 132 -20.99 2.68 3.51
CA GLN A 132 -21.28 1.37 4.07
C GLN A 132 -22.73 0.98 3.82
N CYS A 133 -22.96 -0.33 3.73
CA CYS A 133 -24.27 -0.91 3.48
C CYS A 133 -24.79 -1.60 4.74
N THR A 134 -26.09 -1.46 4.97
CA THR A 134 -26.82 -2.17 6.04
C THR A 134 -26.85 -3.68 5.79
N ASP A 135 -27.16 -4.43 6.84
CA ASP A 135 -27.14 -5.89 6.81
C ASP A 135 -27.93 -6.47 5.62
N GLY A 136 -27.27 -7.37 4.86
CA GLY A 136 -27.84 -8.00 3.66
C GLY A 136 -27.55 -7.28 2.34
N PHE A 137 -27.01 -6.06 2.39
CA PHE A 137 -26.59 -5.29 1.22
C PHE A 137 -25.06 -5.26 1.07
N PHE A 138 -24.58 -5.08 -0.16
CA PHE A 138 -23.15 -5.03 -0.49
C PHE A 138 -22.85 -3.77 -1.29
N LEU A 139 -21.69 -3.17 -1.05
CA LEU A 139 -21.26 -1.99 -1.79
C LEU A 139 -20.91 -2.38 -3.23
N SER A 140 -21.47 -1.63 -4.18
CA SER A 140 -21.25 -1.77 -5.62
C SER A 140 -19.88 -1.20 -6.02
N ASP A 141 -19.43 -1.49 -7.24
CA ASP A 141 -18.14 -1.04 -7.78
C ASP A 141 -18.02 0.49 -7.87
N ASN A 142 -19.15 1.20 -7.92
CA ASN A 142 -19.17 2.66 -7.86
C ASN A 142 -18.93 3.23 -6.46
N GLN A 143 -18.74 2.38 -5.43
CA GLN A 143 -18.47 2.74 -4.03
C GLN A 143 -19.55 3.60 -3.35
N HIS A 144 -20.71 3.80 -3.98
CA HIS A 144 -21.80 4.62 -3.44
C HIS A 144 -23.12 3.85 -3.32
N THR A 145 -23.36 2.89 -4.21
CA THR A 145 -24.62 2.13 -4.29
C THR A 145 -24.52 0.83 -3.50
N CYS A 146 -25.53 0.54 -2.70
CA CYS A 146 -25.73 -0.70 -1.98
C CYS A 146 -26.71 -1.60 -2.72
N ILE A 147 -26.21 -2.75 -3.17
CA ILE A 147 -26.99 -3.75 -3.89
C ILE A 147 -27.43 -4.88 -2.95
N HIS A 148 -28.70 -5.25 -3.07
CA HIS A 148 -29.26 -6.41 -2.38
C HIS A 148 -29.07 -7.65 -3.24
N ARG A 149 -28.54 -8.74 -2.69
CA ARG A 149 -28.26 -9.97 -3.46
C ARG A 149 -29.51 -10.70 -3.99
N SER A 150 -30.73 -10.24 -3.69
CA SER A 150 -31.97 -10.85 -4.21
C SER A 150 -32.64 -10.09 -5.35
N ASP A 151 -32.24 -8.84 -5.66
CA ASP A 151 -33.09 -7.97 -6.50
C ASP A 151 -32.55 -7.73 -7.92
N ASP A 152 -31.31 -8.11 -8.22
CA ASP A 152 -30.78 -8.12 -9.58
C ASP A 152 -30.29 -9.52 -9.98
N GLY A 153 -31.23 -10.32 -10.51
CA GLY A 153 -31.04 -11.48 -11.39
C GLY A 153 -29.77 -12.34 -11.21
N MET A 154 -29.95 -13.56 -10.70
CA MET A 154 -28.88 -14.55 -10.60
C MET A 154 -28.15 -14.76 -11.94
N ASN A 155 -26.92 -14.25 -12.05
CA ASN A 155 -25.96 -14.56 -13.11
C ASN A 155 -24.71 -15.17 -12.47
N CYS A 156 -23.61 -15.40 -13.18
CA CYS A 156 -22.34 -15.90 -12.59
C CYS A 156 -21.26 -14.81 -12.43
N MET A 157 -21.62 -13.53 -12.53
CA MET A 157 -20.66 -12.42 -12.67
C MET A 157 -20.14 -11.86 -11.33
N ASN A 158 -20.80 -12.15 -10.20
CA ASN A 158 -20.39 -11.66 -8.88
C ASN A 158 -19.81 -12.79 -8.02
N LYS A 159 -18.46 -12.96 -8.03
CA LYS A 159 -17.70 -13.97 -7.26
C LYS A 159 -18.35 -15.37 -7.27
N ASP A 160 -18.60 -15.90 -8.47
CA ASP A 160 -19.14 -17.25 -8.72
C ASP A 160 -20.42 -17.61 -7.92
N HIS A 161 -21.13 -16.62 -7.35
CA HIS A 161 -22.35 -16.79 -6.56
C HIS A 161 -22.22 -17.78 -5.39
N GLY A 162 -21.00 -17.86 -4.84
CA GLY A 162 -20.65 -18.77 -3.77
C GLY A 162 -20.38 -20.20 -4.21
N CYS A 163 -20.29 -20.49 -5.51
CA CYS A 163 -19.72 -21.74 -5.99
C CYS A 163 -18.21 -21.76 -5.70
N ALA A 164 -17.71 -22.83 -5.07
CA ALA A 164 -16.28 -22.95 -4.75
C ALA A 164 -15.40 -23.12 -6.00
N HIS A 165 -15.96 -23.64 -7.11
CA HIS A 165 -15.21 -23.93 -8.33
C HIS A 165 -15.82 -23.31 -9.60
N ILE A 166 -16.87 -23.92 -10.18
CA ILE A 166 -17.41 -23.51 -11.47
C ILE A 166 -18.88 -23.15 -11.29
N CYS A 167 -19.29 -21.96 -11.73
CA CYS A 167 -20.69 -21.52 -11.78
C CYS A 167 -21.23 -21.66 -13.21
N ARG A 168 -22.44 -22.21 -13.38
CA ARG A 168 -23.17 -22.25 -14.65
C ARG A 168 -24.57 -21.67 -14.51
N GLU A 169 -24.95 -20.86 -15.50
CA GLU A 169 -26.30 -20.30 -15.60
C GLU A 169 -27.25 -21.33 -16.23
N VAL A 170 -28.42 -21.51 -15.61
CA VAL A 170 -29.47 -22.40 -16.11
C VAL A 170 -30.59 -21.55 -16.70
N SER A 171 -31.15 -21.96 -17.84
CA SER A 171 -32.14 -21.20 -18.63
C SER A 171 -33.53 -20.99 -17.96
N SER A 172 -33.64 -21.25 -16.66
CA SER A 172 -34.82 -20.95 -15.84
C SER A 172 -34.52 -19.69 -15.04
N LYS A 173 -35.31 -18.62 -15.22
CA LYS A 173 -35.15 -17.29 -14.57
C LYS A 173 -34.33 -17.33 -13.26
N GLY A 174 -33.02 -17.07 -13.40
CA GLY A 174 -32.11 -16.94 -12.28
C GLY A 174 -31.72 -18.23 -11.53
N ALA A 175 -31.80 -19.41 -12.11
CA ALA A 175 -31.21 -20.59 -11.49
C ALA A 175 -29.71 -20.68 -11.83
N VAL A 176 -28.85 -20.70 -10.81
CA VAL A 176 -27.39 -20.96 -10.94
C VAL A 176 -27.07 -22.37 -10.41
N SER A 177 -26.19 -23.08 -11.11
CA SER A 177 -25.74 -24.42 -10.76
C SER A 177 -24.22 -24.44 -10.57
N CYS A 178 -23.74 -24.95 -9.44
CA CYS A 178 -22.32 -25.12 -9.18
C CYS A 178 -21.82 -26.49 -9.64
N GLU A 179 -20.62 -26.52 -10.22
CA GLU A 179 -19.92 -27.74 -10.65
C GLU A 179 -18.50 -27.78 -10.07
N CYS A 180 -18.01 -28.99 -9.79
CA CYS A 180 -16.68 -29.19 -9.21
C CYS A 180 -15.67 -29.66 -10.26
N ARG A 181 -14.41 -29.22 -10.09
CA ARG A 181 -13.28 -29.71 -10.88
C ARG A 181 -12.99 -31.20 -10.57
N PRO A 182 -12.33 -31.94 -11.48
CA PRO A 182 -12.01 -33.35 -11.24
C PRO A 182 -11.27 -33.57 -9.91
N GLY A 183 -11.68 -34.58 -9.16
CA GLY A 183 -11.14 -34.89 -7.82
C GLY A 183 -11.89 -34.23 -6.66
N PHE A 184 -12.95 -33.48 -6.95
CA PHE A 184 -13.81 -32.86 -5.94
C PHE A 184 -15.28 -33.21 -6.19
N GLU A 185 -16.04 -33.37 -5.12
CA GLU A 185 -17.48 -33.62 -5.16
C GLU A 185 -18.26 -32.43 -4.58
N LEU A 186 -19.45 -32.20 -5.11
CA LEU A 186 -20.30 -31.09 -4.69
C LEU A 186 -20.94 -31.42 -3.34
N ALA A 187 -20.65 -30.60 -2.34
CA ALA A 187 -21.16 -30.75 -0.99
C ALA A 187 -22.70 -30.58 -0.94
N LYS A 188 -23.31 -30.99 0.16
CA LYS A 188 -24.78 -30.96 0.37
C LYS A 188 -25.38 -29.57 0.25
N ASN A 189 -24.61 -28.52 0.47
CA ASN A 189 -25.04 -27.13 0.30
C ASN A 189 -25.09 -26.68 -1.18
N GLN A 190 -24.77 -27.58 -2.12
CA GLN A 190 -24.79 -27.38 -3.57
C GLN A 190 -23.88 -26.25 -4.07
N LYS A 191 -22.90 -25.84 -3.26
CA LYS A 191 -22.04 -24.69 -3.51
C LYS A 191 -20.56 -25.01 -3.31
N ASP A 192 -20.25 -25.72 -2.23
CA ASP A 192 -18.88 -26.08 -1.90
C ASP A 192 -18.44 -27.34 -2.63
N CYS A 193 -17.15 -27.42 -2.95
CA CYS A 193 -16.53 -28.58 -3.56
C CYS A 193 -15.52 -29.17 -2.59
N THR A 194 -15.79 -30.37 -2.09
CA THR A 194 -14.91 -31.08 -1.16
C THR A 194 -14.00 -32.03 -1.92
N LEU A 195 -12.69 -31.97 -1.62
CA LEU A 195 -11.70 -32.89 -2.19
C LEU A 195 -12.05 -34.33 -1.79
N THR A 196 -11.82 -35.30 -2.67
CA THR A 196 -12.05 -36.71 -2.36
C THR A 196 -10.75 -37.52 -2.30
N CYS A 197 -10.81 -38.65 -1.60
CA CYS A 197 -9.70 -39.60 -1.48
C CYS A 197 -9.27 -40.17 -2.84
N ASN A 198 -10.16 -40.17 -3.84
CA ASN A 198 -9.87 -40.66 -5.18
C ASN A 198 -8.83 -39.82 -5.94
N TYR A 199 -8.54 -38.60 -5.49
CA TYR A 199 -7.55 -37.73 -6.11
C TYR A 199 -6.42 -37.42 -5.12
N GLY A 200 -5.21 -37.93 -5.41
CA GLY A 200 -4.04 -37.73 -4.55
C GLY A 200 -4.24 -38.21 -3.10
N ASN A 201 -5.03 -39.26 -2.90
CA ASN A 201 -5.39 -39.80 -1.59
C ASN A 201 -6.00 -38.75 -0.65
N GLY A 202 -6.73 -37.74 -1.17
CA GLY A 202 -7.30 -36.65 -0.38
C GLY A 202 -6.26 -35.80 0.36
N GLY A 203 -5.00 -35.84 -0.09
CA GLY A 203 -3.85 -35.24 0.58
C GLY A 203 -3.32 -36.02 1.79
N CYS A 204 -3.80 -37.25 2.03
CA CYS A 204 -3.38 -38.08 3.16
C CYS A 204 -2.10 -38.87 2.85
N GLN A 205 -1.19 -38.92 3.82
CA GLN A 205 0.06 -39.69 3.68
C GLN A 205 -0.16 -41.21 3.68
N HIS A 206 -1.11 -41.73 4.46
CA HIS A 206 -1.40 -43.16 4.56
C HIS A 206 -2.83 -43.48 4.11
N THR A 207 -3.78 -43.57 5.05
CA THR A 207 -5.16 -43.92 4.71
C THR A 207 -6.01 -42.65 4.61
N CYS A 208 -7.03 -42.70 3.77
CA CYS A 208 -7.97 -41.61 3.53
C CYS A 208 -9.38 -42.18 3.51
N ASP A 209 -10.28 -41.54 4.24
CA ASP A 209 -11.70 -41.84 4.27
C ASP A 209 -12.51 -40.59 3.88
N ASP A 210 -13.39 -40.72 2.89
CA ASP A 210 -14.25 -39.62 2.45
C ASP A 210 -15.38 -39.37 3.46
N THR A 211 -15.56 -38.11 3.88
CA THR A 211 -16.65 -37.68 4.78
C THR A 211 -17.41 -36.48 4.20
N ASP A 212 -18.55 -36.15 4.79
CA ASP A 212 -19.39 -35.00 4.39
C ASP A 212 -18.65 -33.64 4.45
N THR A 213 -17.57 -33.54 5.22
CA THR A 213 -16.73 -32.34 5.37
C THR A 213 -15.42 -32.43 4.59
N GLY A 214 -15.22 -33.48 3.78
CA GLY A 214 -14.01 -33.74 3.01
C GLY A 214 -13.21 -34.98 3.49
N PRO A 215 -11.98 -35.17 3.01
CA PRO A 215 -11.21 -36.39 3.24
C PRO A 215 -10.50 -36.34 4.60
N VAL A 216 -10.80 -37.33 5.44
CA VAL A 216 -10.19 -37.52 6.76
C VAL A 216 -9.05 -38.52 6.65
N CYS A 217 -7.88 -38.15 7.17
CA CYS A 217 -6.69 -38.98 7.08
C CYS A 217 -6.52 -39.88 8.30
N GLY A 218 -6.09 -41.11 8.06
CA GLY A 218 -5.71 -42.07 9.09
C GLY A 218 -4.28 -42.54 8.91
N CYS A 219 -3.72 -43.10 9.98
CA CYS A 219 -2.36 -43.63 9.99
C CYS A 219 -2.36 -45.13 10.32
N HIS A 220 -1.44 -45.86 9.69
CA HIS A 220 -1.18 -47.25 10.03
C HIS A 220 -0.71 -47.41 11.49
N GLN A 221 -0.85 -48.61 12.06
CA GLN A 221 -0.78 -48.89 13.50
C GLN A 221 0.46 -48.36 14.27
N LYS A 222 1.60 -48.10 13.62
CA LYS A 222 2.84 -47.58 14.24
C LYS A 222 3.00 -46.05 14.17
N TYR A 223 2.10 -45.37 13.49
CA TYR A 223 2.18 -43.94 13.24
C TYR A 223 0.98 -43.21 13.89
N ALA A 224 1.20 -41.97 14.29
CA ALA A 224 0.18 -41.03 14.76
C ALA A 224 -0.02 -39.93 13.72
N LEU A 225 -1.25 -39.42 13.61
CA LEU A 225 -1.56 -38.31 12.73
C LEU A 225 -0.94 -37.04 13.33
N HIS A 226 -0.21 -36.30 12.51
CA HIS A 226 0.44 -35.06 12.87
C HIS A 226 -0.58 -33.91 12.98
N SER A 227 -0.15 -32.78 13.54
CA SER A 227 -0.99 -31.60 13.79
C SER A 227 -1.61 -30.99 12.53
N ASP A 228 -0.98 -31.19 11.36
CA ASP A 228 -1.51 -30.77 10.06
C ASP A 228 -2.69 -31.64 9.54
N SER A 229 -3.08 -32.68 10.29
CA SER A 229 -4.18 -33.60 9.98
C SER A 229 -4.03 -34.37 8.65
N LYS A 230 -2.83 -34.37 8.04
CA LYS A 230 -2.56 -35.01 6.73
C LYS A 230 -1.35 -35.95 6.77
N THR A 231 -0.34 -35.66 7.59
CA THR A 231 0.90 -36.44 7.68
C THR A 231 0.90 -37.40 8.87
N CYS A 232 1.69 -38.48 8.76
CA CYS A 232 1.78 -39.54 9.76
C CYS A 232 3.22 -39.64 10.26
N ILE A 233 3.42 -39.40 11.55
CA ILE A 233 4.72 -39.48 12.24
C ILE A 233 4.78 -40.71 13.15
N GLU A 234 5.98 -41.22 13.44
CA GLU A 234 6.12 -42.37 14.33
C GLU A 234 5.64 -42.01 15.74
N LYS A 235 4.93 -42.95 16.39
CA LYS A 235 4.37 -42.72 17.74
C LYS A 235 5.42 -42.37 18.79
N ASP A 236 6.67 -42.78 18.59
CA ASP A 236 7.80 -42.47 19.48
C ASP A 236 8.25 -41.00 19.38
N GLU A 237 8.02 -40.32 18.24
CA GLU A 237 8.33 -38.89 18.04
C GLU A 237 7.12 -37.98 18.37
N ALA A 238 5.88 -38.47 18.26
CA ALA A 238 4.67 -37.73 18.65
C ALA A 238 4.58 -37.43 20.16
N ALA A 239 5.28 -38.21 21.00
CA ALA A 239 5.34 -37.98 22.44
C ALA A 239 6.15 -36.72 22.85
N ILE A 240 6.98 -36.18 21.95
CA ILE A 240 7.90 -35.07 22.23
C ILE A 240 7.22 -33.70 22.04
N GLU A 241 6.14 -33.60 21.25
CA GLU A 241 5.40 -32.34 21.06
C GLU A 241 4.51 -31.93 22.25
N SER A 242 4.35 -32.79 23.26
CA SER A 242 3.59 -32.48 24.48
C SER A 242 4.46 -32.12 25.69
N SER A 243 5.79 -32.21 25.59
CA SER A 243 6.70 -31.86 26.69
C SER A 243 7.37 -30.52 26.44
N GLU A 244 6.94 -29.49 27.17
CA GLU A 244 7.67 -28.24 27.30
C GLU A 244 9.12 -28.48 27.74
N PHE A 245 10.03 -27.88 26.97
CA PHE A 245 11.30 -27.30 27.39
C PHE A 245 12.01 -27.91 28.61
N ASN A 246 12.97 -28.81 28.36
CA ASN A 246 14.25 -28.78 29.08
C ASN A 246 15.32 -29.61 28.37
N ALA A 247 16.25 -28.95 27.68
CA ALA A 247 17.50 -29.57 27.24
C ALA A 247 18.61 -29.16 28.21
N THR A 248 19.09 -30.10 29.03
CA THR A 248 20.09 -29.86 30.07
C THR A 248 21.52 -30.20 29.66
N SER A 249 21.82 -30.41 28.37
CA SER A 249 23.21 -30.64 27.95
C SER A 249 23.55 -30.24 26.51
N VAL A 250 24.83 -29.88 26.31
CA VAL A 250 25.44 -29.58 24.99
C VAL A 250 25.49 -30.82 24.07
N ALA A 251 25.40 -32.04 24.62
CA ALA A 251 25.32 -33.27 23.83
C ALA A 251 23.96 -33.43 23.12
N ASP A 252 22.90 -32.84 23.66
CA ASP A 252 21.57 -32.82 23.01
C ASP A 252 21.50 -31.83 21.84
N VAL A 253 22.35 -30.78 21.88
CA VAL A 253 22.52 -29.84 20.77
C VAL A 253 23.27 -30.50 19.61
N ASP A 254 24.31 -31.31 19.87
CA ASP A 254 25.07 -31.99 18.82
C ASP A 254 24.23 -33.06 18.07
N LYS A 255 23.34 -33.77 18.77
CA LYS A 255 22.32 -34.63 18.12
C LYS A 255 21.33 -33.83 17.27
N ARG A 256 20.95 -32.61 17.67
CA ARG A 256 20.06 -31.73 16.89
C ARG A 256 20.76 -31.08 15.70
N VAL A 257 22.06 -30.78 15.79
CA VAL A 257 22.87 -30.26 14.69
C VAL A 257 23.16 -31.36 13.65
N LYS A 258 23.42 -32.61 14.07
CA LYS A 258 23.47 -33.76 13.14
C LYS A 258 22.11 -34.08 12.51
N ARG A 259 20.99 -33.80 13.20
CA ARG A 259 19.64 -33.90 12.60
C ARG A 259 19.32 -32.76 11.61
N ARG A 260 20.09 -31.67 11.61
CA ARG A 260 20.00 -30.58 10.60
C ARG A 260 20.91 -30.78 9.38
N LEU A 261 21.73 -31.83 9.34
CA LEU A 261 22.73 -32.05 8.28
C LEU A 261 22.47 -33.28 7.38
N LEU A 262 21.27 -33.84 7.39
CA LEU A 262 20.76 -34.67 6.28
C LEU A 262 19.30 -34.29 6.00
N MET A 263 19.12 -33.15 5.31
CA MET A 263 17.84 -32.67 4.79
C MET A 263 17.63 -33.12 3.33
N GLU A 264 18.02 -34.34 2.99
CA GLU A 264 17.88 -34.85 1.63
C GLU A 264 17.49 -36.32 1.66
N THR A 265 16.28 -36.58 2.10
CA THR A 265 15.59 -37.85 1.81
C THR A 265 14.23 -37.55 1.19
N CYS A 266 13.74 -38.47 0.37
CA CYS A 266 12.40 -38.41 -0.21
C CYS A 266 11.30 -38.43 0.85
N ALA A 267 11.61 -38.96 2.03
CA ALA A 267 10.71 -38.96 3.18
C ALA A 267 10.42 -37.55 3.71
N VAL A 268 11.28 -36.57 3.44
CA VAL A 268 11.10 -35.17 3.89
C VAL A 268 10.87 -34.27 2.69
N ASN A 269 9.65 -33.73 2.57
CA ASN A 269 9.21 -32.85 1.48
C ASN A 269 9.53 -33.39 0.07
N ASN A 270 9.41 -34.70 -0.14
CA ASN A 270 9.76 -35.38 -1.41
C ASN A 270 11.19 -35.09 -1.88
N GLY A 271 12.14 -34.84 -0.98
CA GLY A 271 13.50 -34.40 -1.32
C GLY A 271 13.58 -33.01 -1.97
N GLY A 272 12.45 -32.30 -2.03
CA GLY A 272 12.26 -31.10 -2.84
C GLY A 272 11.99 -31.38 -4.33
N CYS A 273 11.70 -32.62 -4.73
CA CYS A 273 11.35 -32.97 -6.11
C CYS A 273 9.91 -32.58 -6.45
N ASP A 274 9.68 -31.98 -7.62
CA ASP A 274 8.34 -31.63 -8.12
C ASP A 274 7.48 -32.88 -8.42
N ARG A 275 8.10 -34.00 -8.82
CA ARG A 275 7.40 -35.24 -9.19
C ARG A 275 7.93 -36.45 -8.42
N THR A 276 8.80 -37.25 -9.06
CA THR A 276 9.26 -38.50 -8.47
C THR A 276 10.60 -38.29 -7.77
N CYS A 277 10.75 -38.79 -6.55
CA CYS A 277 11.99 -38.78 -5.77
C CYS A 277 12.49 -40.20 -5.51
N LYS A 278 13.82 -40.39 -5.53
CA LYS A 278 14.49 -41.60 -5.03
C LYS A 278 15.67 -41.25 -4.13
N ASP A 279 15.77 -41.95 -3.00
CA ASP A 279 16.91 -41.83 -2.09
C ASP A 279 18.16 -42.48 -2.68
N THR A 280 19.30 -41.83 -2.52
CA THR A 280 20.62 -42.31 -2.97
C THR A 280 21.63 -42.19 -1.83
N ALA A 281 22.79 -42.84 -1.97
CA ALA A 281 23.83 -42.83 -0.94
C ALA A 281 24.42 -41.43 -0.65
N THR A 282 24.19 -40.45 -1.53
CA THR A 282 24.72 -39.08 -1.43
C THR A 282 23.64 -38.00 -1.34
N GLY A 283 22.36 -38.36 -1.19
CA GLY A 283 21.22 -37.42 -1.15
C GLY A 283 20.01 -37.92 -1.94
N VAL A 284 19.22 -37.02 -2.51
CA VAL A 284 18.01 -37.34 -3.31
C VAL A 284 18.21 -37.18 -4.80
N ARG A 285 17.54 -38.01 -5.60
CA ARG A 285 17.50 -37.90 -7.06
C ARG A 285 16.06 -37.76 -7.55
N CYS A 286 15.77 -36.66 -8.24
CA CYS A 286 14.47 -36.40 -8.84
C CYS A 286 14.37 -36.96 -10.27
N SER A 287 13.18 -37.40 -10.66
CA SER A 287 12.88 -37.81 -12.05
C SER A 287 11.48 -37.38 -12.48
N CYS A 288 11.34 -37.05 -13.76
CA CYS A 288 10.09 -36.60 -14.36
C CYS A 288 9.40 -37.71 -15.16
N PRO A 289 8.06 -37.72 -15.21
CA PRO A 289 7.30 -38.62 -16.08
C PRO A 289 7.47 -38.26 -17.56
N VAL A 290 7.07 -39.18 -18.45
CA VAL A 290 7.16 -39.01 -19.92
C VAL A 290 6.44 -37.72 -20.36
N GLY A 291 7.11 -36.90 -21.17
CA GLY A 291 6.61 -35.58 -21.62
C GLY A 291 7.06 -34.39 -20.79
N PHE A 292 7.86 -34.61 -19.74
CA PHE A 292 8.41 -33.57 -18.87
C PHE A 292 9.92 -33.71 -18.75
N THR A 293 10.63 -32.58 -18.79
CA THR A 293 12.09 -32.51 -18.62
C THR A 293 12.43 -31.94 -17.25
N LEU A 294 13.44 -32.54 -16.60
CA LEU A 294 13.96 -32.07 -15.32
C LEU A 294 14.80 -30.81 -15.57
N GLN A 295 14.51 -29.75 -14.83
CA GLN A 295 15.18 -28.47 -14.95
C GLN A 295 16.61 -28.50 -14.37
N PRO A 296 17.47 -27.53 -14.70
CA PRO A 296 18.84 -27.46 -14.21
C PRO A 296 18.98 -27.35 -12.69
N ASP A 297 17.92 -26.97 -11.98
CA ASP A 297 17.85 -26.99 -10.53
C ASP A 297 17.80 -28.41 -9.93
N GLY A 298 17.67 -29.43 -10.78
CA GLY A 298 17.66 -30.84 -10.40
C GLY A 298 16.39 -31.28 -9.68
N LYS A 299 15.37 -30.42 -9.59
CA LYS A 299 14.20 -30.62 -8.73
C LYS A 299 12.87 -30.40 -9.44
N THR A 300 12.80 -29.46 -10.40
CA THR A 300 11.54 -29.05 -11.03
C THR A 300 11.31 -29.76 -12.35
N CYS A 301 10.08 -30.24 -12.62
CA CYS A 301 9.71 -30.84 -13.91
C CYS A 301 8.91 -29.84 -14.75
N LYS A 302 9.34 -29.57 -15.99
CA LYS A 302 8.60 -28.72 -16.93
C LYS A 302 8.19 -29.52 -18.16
N GLY A 303 6.92 -29.41 -18.53
CA GLY A 303 6.42 -30.01 -19.76
C GLY A 303 6.95 -29.25 -20.98
N GLU A 304 7.34 -29.96 -22.03
CA GLU A 304 7.54 -29.35 -23.33
C GLU A 304 6.17 -28.91 -23.85
N ARG A 305 5.91 -27.60 -23.88
CA ARG A 305 4.75 -27.09 -24.59
C ARG A 305 4.95 -27.42 -26.07
N SER A 306 4.15 -28.33 -26.61
CA SER A 306 3.93 -28.35 -28.06
C SER A 306 3.43 -26.96 -28.44
N ALA A 307 4.25 -26.21 -29.16
CA ALA A 307 3.86 -24.90 -29.67
C ALA A 307 2.76 -25.12 -30.72
N CYS A 308 1.49 -25.05 -30.31
CA CYS A 308 0.42 -24.74 -31.24
C CYS A 308 0.59 -23.29 -31.66
N VAL A 309 1.32 -23.07 -32.75
CA VAL A 309 1.29 -21.80 -33.46
C VAL A 309 -0.08 -21.72 -34.13
N CYS A 310 -1.01 -20.96 -33.55
CA CYS A 310 -2.22 -20.55 -34.22
C CYS A 310 -1.84 -19.59 -35.37
N VAL A 311 -1.61 -20.14 -36.56
CA VAL A 311 -1.65 -19.32 -37.78
C VAL A 311 -3.12 -19.12 -38.12
N CYS A 312 -3.62 -17.91 -37.91
CA CYS A 312 -4.95 -17.51 -38.39
C CYS A 312 -4.95 -17.55 -39.93
N VAL A 313 -5.52 -18.60 -40.50
CA VAL A 313 -6.08 -18.56 -41.85
C VAL A 313 -7.46 -19.23 -41.76
N CYS A 314 -8.47 -18.52 -42.23
CA CYS A 314 -9.86 -18.94 -42.22
C CYS A 314 -10.01 -20.40 -42.68
N VAL A 315 -10.81 -21.17 -41.93
CA VAL A 315 -11.17 -22.59 -42.09
C VAL A 315 -10.23 -23.58 -41.38
N CYS A 316 -10.68 -24.04 -40.20
CA CYS A 316 -10.01 -25.05 -39.40
C CYS A 316 -10.03 -26.44 -40.06
N VAL A 317 -8.88 -26.88 -40.58
CA VAL A 317 -8.55 -28.31 -40.71
C VAL A 317 -7.21 -28.53 -40.04
N CYS A 318 -7.20 -29.21 -38.89
CA CYS A 318 -5.97 -29.57 -38.18
C CYS A 318 -5.35 -30.81 -38.84
N VAL A 319 -4.16 -30.68 -39.43
CA VAL A 319 -3.32 -31.82 -39.82
C VAL A 319 -2.05 -31.76 -38.97
N CYS A 320 -1.86 -32.77 -38.12
CA CYS A 320 -0.64 -32.94 -37.33
C CYS A 320 0.45 -33.58 -38.20
N VAL A 321 1.60 -32.92 -38.33
CA VAL A 321 2.80 -33.51 -38.95
C VAL A 321 3.87 -33.71 -37.85
N LEU A 322 4.21 -34.96 -37.59
CA LEU A 322 5.38 -35.34 -36.78
C LEU A 322 6.63 -35.15 -37.64
N ARG A 323 7.60 -34.35 -37.19
CA ARG A 323 8.95 -34.34 -37.75
C ARG A 323 9.92 -34.89 -36.72
N SER A 324 10.57 -35.99 -37.10
CA SER A 324 11.72 -36.59 -36.43
C SER A 324 12.99 -35.90 -36.90
N GLU A 325 13.81 -35.43 -35.96
CA GLU A 325 15.27 -35.47 -36.05
C GLU A 325 15.80 -36.10 -34.76
#